data_AF-A0A7S1AZZ3-F1
#
_entry.id   AF-A0A7S1AZZ3-F1
#
_cell.length_a   1.000
_cell.length_b   1.000
_cell.length_c   1.000
_cell.angle_alpha   90.00
_cell.angle_beta   90.00
_cell.angle_gamma   90.00
#
_symmetry.space_group_name_H-M   'P 1'
#
loop_
_entity.id
_entity.type
_entity.pdbx_description
1 polymer ?
#
loop_
_entity_poly.entity_id
_entity_poly.type
_entity_poly.pdbx_seq_one_letter_code
_entity_poly.pdbx_strand_id
1 'polypeptide(L)'
;VPQMWLGSSLALACDVGALPLRQEMLDALECLQSPAAARVSLFDWGRSELNTECLHRNLSDEEQSLREAYWVLWQRGMLRVIFDAIVDYQRMFGWGLSKGATTSPGEVVVEVWDFDTLSPSSLIGCVRIPLQHTCGPRFFVLDCSGAESRVAFQFLNLLDAAVGKEGGLPTLKAEVSTTALPQRSRLAQEVWHVTVHGVHNLPSMDVFGKTDPLVRVKIRSPGTHVGAMADSHVVYDHNTAMVNTRLDFGASRPHVVRSLYAVLGRMWGDALDPKLFVAAAAHDPGADDAAEQESAHFEEFLFKVRRFRGLCRDLG
;
A
#
# COMPACT_ATOMS: atom_id res chain seq x y z
N VAL A 1 1.84 25.78 21.65
CA VAL A 1 1.41 26.91 20.79
C VAL A 1 1.11 26.36 19.40
N PRO A 2 -0.13 26.48 18.91
CA PRO A 2 -0.52 26.05 17.56
C PRO A 2 0.35 26.71 16.49
N GLN A 3 0.77 25.91 15.51
CA GLN A 3 1.50 26.37 14.33
C GLN A 3 0.57 26.28 13.12
N MET A 4 0.77 27.11 12.11
CA MET A 4 0.00 27.01 10.86
C MET A 4 0.90 26.48 9.76
N TRP A 5 0.57 25.30 9.26
CA TRP A 5 1.29 24.60 8.20
C TRP A 5 0.31 24.35 7.06
N LEU A 6 0.52 25.02 5.92
CA LEU A 6 -0.36 24.93 4.76
C LEU A 6 0.41 24.31 3.59
N GLY A 7 -0.04 23.15 3.12
CA GLY A 7 0.53 22.49 1.95
C GLY A 7 1.86 21.79 2.20
N SER A 8 2.14 21.32 3.43
CA SER A 8 3.36 20.56 3.69
C SER A 8 3.28 19.15 3.11
N SER A 9 4.33 18.70 2.42
CA SER A 9 4.43 17.32 1.93
C SER A 9 5.35 16.45 2.80
N LEU A 10 4.98 15.18 2.97
CA LEU A 10 5.78 14.18 3.67
C LEU A 10 6.01 12.99 2.75
N ALA A 11 7.27 12.60 2.57
CA ALA A 11 7.63 11.30 2.03
C ALA A 11 8.09 10.41 3.19
N LEU A 12 7.44 9.27 3.31
CA LEU A 12 7.96 8.15 4.09
C LEU A 12 8.52 7.13 3.11
N ALA A 13 9.84 6.99 3.08
CA ALA A 13 10.49 5.87 2.42
C ALA A 13 10.83 4.83 3.49
N CYS A 14 10.42 3.59 3.29
CA CYS A 14 10.89 2.46 4.08
C CYS A 14 11.33 1.34 3.13
N ASP A 15 12.22 0.46 3.58
CA ASP A 15 12.68 -0.68 2.78
C ASP A 15 11.49 -1.58 2.40
N VAL A 16 11.07 -1.52 1.12
CA VAL A 16 10.06 -2.43 0.55
C VAL A 16 10.45 -3.11 -0.76
N GLY A 17 11.69 -2.99 -1.27
CA GLY A 17 11.99 -3.71 -2.53
C GLY A 17 13.44 -3.91 -2.96
N ALA A 18 14.40 -3.17 -2.42
CA ALA A 18 15.83 -3.43 -2.67
C ALA A 18 16.58 -3.32 -1.36
N LEU A 19 16.66 -4.45 -0.63
CA LEU A 19 17.52 -4.53 0.54
C LEU A 19 18.96 -4.21 0.07
N PRO A 20 19.64 -3.20 0.63
CA PRO A 20 21.07 -3.04 0.41
C PRO A 20 21.78 -4.35 0.79
N LEU A 21 22.94 -4.60 0.19
CA LEU A 21 23.68 -5.82 0.53
C LEU A 21 23.89 -5.82 2.06
N ARG A 22 23.67 -6.99 2.69
CA ARG A 22 23.72 -7.11 4.16
C ARG A 22 24.98 -6.47 4.75
N GLN A 23 26.10 -6.56 4.04
CA GLN A 23 27.36 -5.95 4.45
C GLN A 23 27.26 -4.42 4.49
N GLU A 24 26.70 -3.78 3.46
CA GLU A 24 26.46 -2.33 3.42
C GLU A 24 25.55 -1.88 4.58
N MET A 25 24.53 -2.68 4.91
CA MET A 25 23.61 -2.37 6.02
C MET A 25 24.27 -2.53 7.40
N LEU A 26 25.14 -3.54 7.56
CA LEU A 26 25.91 -3.74 8.79
C LEU A 26 26.98 -2.65 8.95
N ASP A 27 27.69 -2.30 7.88
CA ASP A 27 28.71 -1.25 7.87
C ASP A 27 28.07 0.12 8.19
N ALA A 28 26.88 0.42 7.65
CA ALA A 28 26.13 1.62 7.98
C ALA A 28 25.73 1.67 9.48
N LEU A 29 25.20 0.55 10.00
CA LEU A 29 24.84 0.41 11.42
C LEU A 29 26.04 0.60 12.36
N GLU A 30 27.18 0.00 12.03
CA GLU A 30 28.42 0.11 12.81
C GLU A 30 29.02 1.52 12.76
N CYS A 31 28.86 2.23 11.64
CA CYS A 31 29.32 3.60 11.47
C CYS A 31 28.38 4.66 12.07
N LEU A 32 27.29 4.28 12.75
CA LEU A 32 26.20 5.19 13.20
C LEU A 32 25.62 6.05 12.07
N GLN A 33 25.88 5.68 10.80
CA GLN A 33 25.14 6.21 9.69
C GLN A 33 23.79 5.52 9.78
N SER A 34 22.74 6.26 10.16
CA SER A 34 21.39 5.71 10.23
C SER A 34 21.16 4.90 8.96
N PRO A 35 21.15 3.56 9.01
CA PRO A 35 20.88 2.80 7.81
C PRO A 35 19.53 3.31 7.33
N ALA A 36 19.44 3.64 6.05
CA ALA A 36 18.24 4.23 5.46
C ALA A 36 17.05 3.24 5.42
N ALA A 37 16.94 2.35 6.40
CA ALA A 37 15.87 1.38 6.59
C ALA A 37 14.49 2.06 6.65
N ALA A 38 14.45 3.30 7.14
CA ALA A 38 13.37 4.23 6.89
C ALA A 38 13.91 5.66 6.83
N ARG A 39 13.53 6.41 5.78
CA ARG A 39 13.81 7.84 5.63
C ARG A 39 12.49 8.58 5.63
N VAL A 40 12.29 9.42 6.64
CA VAL A 40 11.21 10.41 6.65
C VAL A 40 11.79 11.69 6.07
N SER A 41 11.23 12.15 4.96
CA SER A 41 11.58 13.44 4.37
C SER A 41 10.36 14.34 4.39
N LEU A 42 10.42 15.39 5.20
CA LEU A 42 9.53 16.53 5.01
C LEU A 42 10.10 17.35 3.85
N PHE A 43 9.34 17.52 2.79
CA PHE A 43 9.73 18.32 1.65
C PHE A 43 8.54 19.16 1.23
N ASP A 44 8.81 20.30 0.58
CA ASP A 44 7.79 21.32 0.37
C ASP A 44 7.13 21.71 1.70
N TRP A 45 7.80 22.57 2.47
CA TRP A 45 7.29 23.08 3.75
C TRP A 45 6.01 23.91 3.59
N GLY A 46 5.55 24.09 2.35
CA GLY A 46 4.46 24.97 1.98
C GLY A 46 4.62 26.34 2.63
N ARG A 47 3.52 26.88 3.16
CA ARG A 47 3.55 28.06 4.02
C ARG A 47 3.54 27.62 5.48
N SER A 48 4.72 27.62 6.10
CA SER A 48 4.91 27.36 7.52
C SER A 48 5.01 28.67 8.29
N GLU A 49 4.03 28.97 9.13
CA GLU A 49 4.04 30.14 10.01
C GLU A 49 4.32 29.71 11.44
N LEU A 50 5.61 29.74 11.78
CA LEU A 50 6.08 29.42 13.12
C LEU A 50 5.60 30.48 14.11
N ASN A 51 5.11 30.02 15.24
CA ASN A 51 4.50 30.85 16.26
C ASN A 51 5.16 30.62 17.62
N THR A 52 5.36 31.70 18.36
CA THR A 52 5.85 31.66 19.74
C THR A 52 4.70 31.94 20.70
N GLU A 53 4.88 31.61 21.97
CA GLU A 53 3.82 31.86 22.97
C GLU A 53 3.51 33.35 23.11
N CYS A 54 4.54 34.21 23.06
CA CYS A 54 4.37 35.67 23.10
C CYS A 54 3.59 36.18 21.87
N LEU A 55 3.96 35.74 20.66
CA LEU A 55 3.26 36.13 19.44
C LEU A 55 1.80 35.65 19.45
N HIS A 56 1.56 34.41 19.86
CA HIS A 56 0.22 33.84 19.90
C HIS A 56 -0.72 34.60 20.84
N ARG A 57 -0.25 35.01 22.03
CA ARG A 57 -1.03 35.81 22.98
C ARG A 57 -1.43 37.18 22.43
N ASN A 58 -0.73 37.68 21.41
CA ASN A 58 -0.99 38.98 20.79
C ASN A 58 -1.85 38.87 19.53
N LEU A 59 -2.22 37.66 19.08
CA LEU A 59 -3.12 37.45 17.95
C LEU A 59 -4.57 37.73 18.35
N SER A 60 -5.41 38.08 17.38
CA SER A 60 -6.86 38.16 17.62
C SER A 60 -7.43 36.77 17.95
N ASP A 61 -8.58 36.72 18.62
CA ASP A 61 -9.25 35.46 18.95
C ASP A 61 -9.58 34.63 17.68
N GLU A 62 -9.92 35.32 16.58
CA GLU A 62 -10.17 34.71 15.27
C GLU A 62 -8.90 34.05 14.70
N GLU A 63 -7.76 34.72 14.78
CA GLU A 63 -6.47 34.19 14.32
C GLU A 63 -5.97 33.04 15.20
N GLN A 64 -6.19 33.13 16.52
CA GLN A 64 -5.88 32.04 17.45
C GLN A 64 -6.71 30.79 17.10
N SER A 65 -8.02 30.95 16.94
CA SER A 65 -8.95 29.87 16.58
C SER A 65 -8.61 29.23 15.24
N LEU A 66 -8.30 30.04 14.23
CA LEU A 66 -7.89 29.55 12.91
C LEU A 66 -6.61 28.73 12.99
N ARG A 67 -5.60 29.19 13.75
CA ARG A 67 -4.34 28.47 13.95
C ARG A 67 -4.55 27.16 14.71
N GLU A 68 -5.42 27.13 15.71
CA GLU A 68 -5.79 25.91 16.41
C GLU A 68 -6.41 24.88 15.46
N ALA A 69 -7.36 25.32 14.62
CA ALA A 69 -7.98 24.45 13.62
C ALA A 69 -6.95 23.84 12.65
N TYR A 70 -6.08 24.66 12.05
CA TYR A 70 -5.02 24.15 11.16
C TYR A 70 -4.01 23.26 11.86
N TRP A 71 -3.68 23.54 13.12
CA TRP A 71 -2.78 22.72 13.89
C TRP A 71 -3.36 21.32 14.14
N VAL A 72 -4.65 21.23 14.47
CA VAL A 72 -5.36 19.94 14.59
C VAL A 72 -5.35 19.18 13.27
N LEU A 73 -5.62 19.86 12.14
CA LEU A 73 -5.57 19.23 10.81
C LEU A 73 -4.17 18.68 10.49
N TRP A 74 -3.12 19.44 10.78
CA TRP A 74 -1.75 19.00 10.58
C TRP A 74 -1.40 17.78 11.44
N GLN A 75 -1.77 17.80 12.74
CA GLN A 75 -1.57 16.66 13.64
C GLN A 75 -2.30 15.41 13.15
N ARG A 76 -3.55 15.56 12.68
CA ARG A 76 -4.33 14.48 12.08
C ARG A 76 -3.66 13.94 10.82
N GLY A 77 -3.20 14.81 9.91
CA GLY A 77 -2.49 14.40 8.71
C GLY A 77 -1.23 13.59 9.05
N MET A 78 -0.49 13.99 10.07
CA MET A 78 0.70 13.27 10.49
C MET A 78 0.40 11.89 11.10
N LEU A 79 -0.64 11.81 11.93
CA LEU A 79 -1.11 10.53 12.45
C LEU A 79 -1.68 9.64 11.36
N ARG A 80 -2.30 10.22 10.33
CA ARG A 80 -2.82 9.47 9.17
C ARG A 80 -1.68 8.78 8.42
N VAL A 81 -0.58 9.50 8.13
CA VAL A 81 0.57 8.88 7.45
C VAL A 81 1.18 7.75 8.29
N ILE A 82 1.28 7.92 9.61
CA ILE A 82 1.78 6.84 10.49
C ILE A 82 0.81 5.65 10.49
N PHE A 83 -0.49 5.91 10.55
CA PHE A 83 -1.53 4.88 10.50
C PHE A 83 -1.44 4.09 9.19
N ASP A 84 -1.43 4.78 8.05
CA ASP A 84 -1.36 4.17 6.71
C ASP A 84 -0.08 3.34 6.56
N ALA A 85 1.07 3.86 7.03
CA ALA A 85 2.33 3.12 7.00
C ALA A 85 2.28 1.81 7.83
N ILE A 86 1.60 1.81 8.98
CA ILE A 86 1.40 0.59 9.78
C ILE A 86 0.45 -0.36 9.07
N VAL A 87 -0.64 0.16 8.49
CA VAL A 87 -1.60 -0.64 7.72
C VAL A 87 -0.91 -1.31 6.54
N ASP A 88 -0.12 -0.58 5.76
CA ASP A 88 0.63 -1.12 4.62
C ASP A 88 1.67 -2.16 5.07
N TYR A 89 2.37 -1.91 6.17
CA TYR A 89 3.25 -2.91 6.76
C TYR A 89 2.49 -4.19 7.13
N GLN A 90 1.27 -4.08 7.67
CA GLN A 90 0.42 -5.24 7.97
C GLN A 90 -0.12 -5.91 6.70
N ARG A 91 -0.47 -5.12 5.65
CA ARG A 91 -0.88 -5.65 4.34
C ARG A 91 0.22 -6.49 3.71
N MET A 92 1.48 -6.07 3.80
CA MET A 92 2.59 -6.79 3.16
C MET A 92 3.20 -7.88 4.05
N PHE A 93 3.28 -7.63 5.36
CA PHE A 93 4.05 -8.45 6.30
C PHE A 93 3.29 -8.91 7.54
N GLY A 94 2.02 -8.52 7.69
CA GLY A 94 1.15 -8.95 8.79
C GLY A 94 0.58 -10.36 8.60
N TRP A 95 0.75 -10.93 7.41
CA TRP A 95 0.32 -12.28 7.09
C TRP A 95 1.09 -13.30 7.92
N GLY A 96 0.46 -13.77 9.00
CA GLY A 96 0.86 -15.01 9.62
C GLY A 96 0.34 -16.15 8.75
N LEU A 97 1.24 -16.86 8.07
CA LEU A 97 0.95 -18.24 7.64
C LEU A 97 0.44 -18.96 8.90
N SER A 98 -0.87 -19.12 8.98
CA SER A 98 -1.51 -19.71 10.15
C SER A 98 -0.81 -21.04 10.37
N LYS A 99 -0.33 -21.27 11.61
CA LYS A 99 0.51 -22.41 12.03
C LYS A 99 -0.10 -23.81 11.75
N GLY A 100 -1.15 -23.92 10.95
CA GLY A 100 -1.84 -25.16 10.59
C GLY A 100 -2.43 -25.20 9.17
N ALA A 101 -2.04 -24.34 8.24
CA ALA A 101 -2.43 -24.46 6.83
C ALA A 101 -1.49 -25.44 6.08
N THR A 102 -1.50 -26.74 6.42
CA THR A 102 -2.11 -27.84 5.63
C THR A 102 -1.84 -27.79 4.13
N THR A 103 -0.75 -28.47 3.72
CA THR A 103 -0.53 -29.27 2.49
C THR A 103 -0.81 -28.69 1.09
N SER A 104 -1.55 -27.59 0.94
CA SER A 104 -1.81 -26.97 -0.35
C SER A 104 -0.96 -25.72 -0.49
N PRO A 105 -0.22 -25.57 -1.60
CA PRO A 105 0.47 -24.32 -1.88
C PRO A 105 -0.57 -23.20 -1.97
N GLY A 106 -0.22 -22.01 -1.47
CA GLY A 106 -1.02 -20.81 -1.66
C GLY A 106 -1.11 -20.42 -3.14
N GLU A 107 -1.78 -19.31 -3.42
CA GLU A 107 -1.82 -18.71 -4.75
C GLU A 107 -1.37 -17.25 -4.70
N VAL A 108 -0.70 -16.81 -5.77
CA VAL A 108 -0.49 -15.42 -6.10
C VAL A 108 -1.60 -15.02 -7.07
N VAL A 109 -2.45 -14.09 -6.66
CA VAL A 109 -3.47 -13.47 -7.52
C VAL A 109 -2.92 -12.14 -8.00
N VAL A 110 -2.79 -11.98 -9.30
CA VAL A 110 -2.37 -10.71 -9.91
C VAL A 110 -3.54 -10.12 -10.66
N GLU A 111 -3.97 -8.93 -10.24
CA GLU A 111 -5.07 -8.17 -10.82
C GLU A 111 -4.49 -6.98 -11.58
N VAL A 112 -5.03 -6.71 -12.76
CA VAL A 112 -4.69 -5.53 -13.57
C VAL A 112 -5.91 -4.62 -13.58
N TRP A 113 -5.70 -3.40 -13.12
CA TRP A 113 -6.72 -2.36 -12.98
C TRP A 113 -6.39 -1.21 -13.92
N ASP A 114 -7.42 -0.53 -14.38
CA ASP A 114 -7.34 0.78 -14.99
C ASP A 114 -7.47 1.83 -13.88
N PHE A 115 -6.40 2.55 -13.61
CA PHE A 115 -6.36 3.51 -12.52
C PHE A 115 -7.04 4.81 -12.91
N ASP A 116 -8.08 5.15 -12.17
CA ASP A 116 -8.79 6.41 -12.30
C ASP A 116 -8.46 7.36 -11.14
N THR A 117 -8.20 8.62 -11.47
CA THR A 117 -7.94 9.64 -10.43
C THR A 117 -9.23 10.21 -9.83
N LEU A 118 -10.30 10.29 -10.63
CA LEU A 118 -11.56 10.97 -10.27
C LEU A 118 -12.76 10.02 -10.14
N SER A 119 -12.55 8.73 -10.40
CA SER A 119 -13.55 7.66 -10.28
C SER A 119 -12.93 6.42 -9.65
N PRO A 120 -13.74 5.45 -9.20
CA PRO A 120 -13.23 4.14 -8.82
C PRO A 120 -12.48 3.49 -9.99
N SER A 121 -11.32 2.90 -9.70
CA SER A 121 -10.52 2.19 -10.70
C SER A 121 -11.25 0.94 -11.20
N SER A 122 -11.12 0.64 -12.49
CA SER A 122 -11.86 -0.46 -13.12
C SER A 122 -11.01 -1.73 -13.25
N LEU A 123 -11.51 -2.88 -12.80
CA LEU A 123 -10.81 -4.16 -12.98
C LEU A 123 -10.83 -4.58 -14.47
N ILE A 124 -9.65 -4.78 -15.05
CA ILE A 124 -9.48 -5.24 -16.44
C ILE A 124 -9.48 -6.76 -16.49
N GLY A 125 -8.72 -7.40 -15.60
CA GLY A 125 -8.62 -8.85 -15.53
C GLY A 125 -7.66 -9.32 -14.45
N CYS A 126 -7.65 -10.64 -14.21
CA CYS A 126 -6.80 -11.23 -13.19
C CYS A 126 -6.16 -12.54 -13.63
N VAL A 127 -5.09 -12.96 -12.98
CA VAL A 127 -4.50 -14.30 -13.14
C VAL A 127 -4.18 -14.87 -11.76
N ARG A 128 -4.39 -16.18 -11.62
CA ARG A 128 -4.01 -16.97 -10.45
C ARG A 128 -2.79 -17.82 -10.80
N ILE A 129 -1.70 -17.60 -10.07
CA ILE A 129 -0.43 -18.29 -10.24
C ILE A 129 -0.21 -19.11 -8.96
N PRO A 130 0.12 -20.42 -9.04
CA PRO A 130 0.48 -21.17 -7.84
C PRO A 130 1.65 -20.48 -7.12
N LEU A 131 1.60 -20.40 -5.78
CA LEU A 131 2.67 -19.82 -4.97
C LEU A 131 3.87 -20.78 -4.95
N GLN A 132 4.63 -20.76 -6.05
CA GLN A 132 5.79 -21.59 -6.31
C GLN A 132 6.79 -20.84 -7.18
N HIS A 133 8.06 -21.18 -7.04
CA HIS A 133 9.12 -20.58 -7.85
C HIS A 133 8.88 -20.81 -9.35
N THR A 134 8.87 -19.73 -10.14
CA THR A 134 8.88 -19.80 -11.59
C THR A 134 10.31 -19.82 -12.09
N CYS A 135 10.61 -20.62 -13.12
CA CYS A 135 11.94 -20.62 -13.76
C CYS A 135 12.10 -19.42 -14.70
N GLY A 136 12.12 -18.20 -14.14
CA GLY A 136 12.15 -16.94 -14.88
C GLY A 136 10.76 -16.38 -15.25
N PRO A 137 10.73 -15.25 -15.97
CA PRO A 137 9.50 -14.56 -16.35
C PRO A 137 8.60 -15.39 -17.28
N ARG A 138 7.30 -15.41 -16.99
CA ARG A 138 6.28 -16.12 -17.79
C ARG A 138 5.16 -15.18 -18.22
N PHE A 139 4.56 -15.48 -19.36
CA PHE A 139 3.34 -14.83 -19.83
C PHE A 139 2.11 -15.59 -19.34
N PHE A 140 1.14 -14.84 -18.86
CA PHE A 140 -0.15 -15.34 -18.39
C PHE A 140 -1.26 -14.58 -19.11
N VAL A 141 -2.27 -15.30 -19.60
CA VAL A 141 -3.47 -14.67 -20.15
C VAL A 141 -4.34 -14.19 -19.00
N LEU A 142 -4.80 -12.94 -19.07
CA LEU A 142 -5.70 -12.38 -18.06
C LEU A 142 -7.11 -12.97 -18.21
N ASP A 143 -7.69 -13.41 -17.10
CA ASP A 143 -9.10 -13.70 -17.00
C ASP A 143 -9.88 -12.40 -16.82
N CYS A 144 -10.48 -11.92 -17.91
CA CYS A 144 -11.32 -10.72 -17.93
C CYS A 144 -12.79 -11.02 -17.61
N SER A 145 -13.15 -12.25 -17.18
CA SER A 145 -14.54 -12.60 -16.92
C SER A 145 -15.14 -11.89 -15.71
N GLY A 146 -14.31 -11.38 -14.81
CA GLY A 146 -14.71 -10.58 -13.64
C GLY A 146 -14.78 -9.07 -13.90
N ALA A 147 -14.37 -8.59 -15.08
CA ALA A 147 -14.45 -7.17 -15.40
C ALA A 147 -15.92 -6.73 -15.49
N GLU A 148 -16.27 -5.63 -14.83
CA GLU A 148 -17.66 -5.14 -14.77
C GLU A 148 -18.24 -4.85 -16.17
N SER A 149 -17.38 -4.54 -17.14
CA SER A 149 -17.77 -4.26 -18.52
C SER A 149 -17.62 -5.47 -19.45
N ARG A 150 -18.28 -6.60 -19.10
CA ARG A 150 -18.33 -7.81 -19.96
C ARG A 150 -18.79 -7.50 -21.39
N VAL A 151 -19.75 -6.57 -21.54
CA VAL A 151 -20.34 -6.22 -22.85
C VAL A 151 -19.34 -5.42 -23.69
N ALA A 152 -18.60 -4.48 -23.10
CA ALA A 152 -17.60 -3.72 -23.84
C ALA A 152 -16.46 -4.62 -24.31
N PHE A 153 -15.96 -5.53 -23.46
CA PHE A 153 -14.88 -6.45 -23.84
C PHE A 153 -15.26 -7.37 -24.99
N GLN A 154 -16.45 -7.97 -24.96
CA GLN A 154 -16.90 -8.83 -26.05
C GLN A 154 -17.06 -8.05 -27.35
N PHE A 155 -17.58 -6.83 -27.29
CA PHE A 155 -17.75 -5.98 -28.46
C PHE A 155 -16.42 -5.48 -29.02
N LEU A 156 -15.49 -5.05 -28.16
CA LEU A 156 -14.15 -4.60 -28.54
C LEU A 156 -13.32 -5.71 -29.17
N ASN A 157 -13.33 -6.92 -28.59
CA ASN A 157 -12.65 -8.08 -29.19
C ASN A 157 -13.22 -8.43 -30.58
N LEU A 158 -14.53 -8.28 -30.78
CA LEU A 158 -15.17 -8.55 -32.06
C LEU A 158 -14.80 -7.48 -33.10
N LEU A 159 -14.69 -6.21 -32.69
CA LEU A 159 -14.27 -5.11 -33.56
C LEU A 159 -12.79 -5.16 -33.90
N ASP A 160 -11.90 -5.42 -32.94
CA ASP A 160 -10.46 -5.51 -33.21
C ASP A 160 -10.13 -6.70 -34.13
N ALA A 161 -10.84 -7.83 -33.95
CA ALA A 161 -10.77 -8.95 -34.88
C ALA A 161 -11.27 -8.59 -36.29
N ALA A 162 -12.33 -7.77 -36.41
CA ALA A 162 -12.88 -7.32 -37.68
C ALA A 162 -11.99 -6.29 -38.41
N VAL A 163 -11.22 -5.50 -37.66
CA VAL A 163 -10.30 -4.48 -38.20
C VAL A 163 -8.93 -5.07 -38.58
N GLY A 164 -8.70 -6.35 -38.30
CA GLY A 164 -7.43 -7.02 -38.60
C GLY A 164 -6.26 -6.46 -37.78
N LYS A 165 -6.54 -5.83 -36.64
CA LYS A 165 -5.49 -5.49 -35.67
C LYS A 165 -4.97 -6.80 -35.08
N GLU A 166 -3.65 -7.00 -35.13
CA GLU A 166 -2.94 -8.10 -34.46
C GLU A 166 -2.94 -7.95 -32.91
N GLY A 167 -4.07 -7.56 -32.33
CA GLY A 167 -4.24 -7.48 -30.88
C GLY A 167 -4.36 -8.89 -30.32
N GLY A 168 -3.27 -9.42 -29.76
CA GLY A 168 -3.32 -10.65 -28.98
C GLY A 168 -4.18 -10.49 -27.72
N LEU A 169 -4.50 -11.60 -27.05
CA LEU A 169 -5.23 -11.56 -25.78
C LEU A 169 -4.47 -10.68 -24.74
N PRO A 170 -5.18 -10.01 -23.83
CA PRO A 170 -4.56 -9.29 -22.72
C PRO A 170 -3.69 -10.25 -21.90
N THR A 171 -2.42 -9.91 -21.71
CA THR A 171 -1.45 -10.77 -21.03
C THR A 171 -0.62 -10.02 -20.00
N LEU A 172 -0.24 -10.72 -18.94
CA LEU A 172 0.68 -10.29 -17.90
C LEU A 172 1.99 -11.05 -18.04
N LYS A 173 3.13 -10.37 -17.96
CA LYS A 173 4.45 -10.99 -17.82
C LYS A 173 4.92 -10.85 -16.38
N ALA A 174 5.03 -11.97 -15.65
CA ALA A 174 5.40 -11.98 -14.24
C ALA A 174 6.33 -13.14 -13.87
N GLU A 175 7.02 -13.01 -12.75
CA GLU A 175 7.91 -14.00 -12.15
C GLU A 175 7.63 -14.10 -10.64
N VAL A 176 7.63 -15.32 -10.10
CA VAL A 176 7.55 -15.60 -8.66
C VAL A 176 8.85 -16.27 -8.24
N SER A 177 9.55 -15.69 -7.26
CA SER A 177 10.76 -16.27 -6.68
C SER A 177 10.76 -16.12 -5.15
N THR A 178 11.76 -16.69 -4.48
CA THR A 178 11.87 -16.66 -3.02
C THR A 178 13.31 -16.45 -2.59
N THR A 179 13.51 -15.70 -1.51
CA THR A 179 14.82 -15.60 -0.84
C THR A 179 14.72 -16.13 0.58
N ALA A 180 15.60 -17.07 0.92
CA ALA A 180 15.77 -17.53 2.30
C ALA A 180 16.39 -16.42 3.15
N LEU A 181 15.80 -16.17 4.31
CA LEU A 181 16.25 -15.16 5.25
C LEU A 181 17.10 -15.76 6.38
N PRO A 182 18.10 -15.01 6.89
CA PRO A 182 18.88 -15.43 8.05
C PRO A 182 18.00 -15.69 9.27
N GLN A 183 18.42 -16.58 10.16
CA GLN A 183 17.69 -16.90 11.40
C GLN A 183 17.45 -15.67 12.30
N ARG A 184 18.29 -14.64 12.21
CA ARG A 184 18.15 -13.36 12.95
C ARG A 184 17.21 -12.35 12.29
N SER A 185 16.61 -12.66 11.13
CA SER A 185 15.68 -11.75 10.46
C SER A 185 14.44 -11.48 11.30
N ARG A 186 13.88 -10.27 11.15
CA ARG A 186 12.59 -9.87 11.75
C ARG A 186 11.39 -10.56 11.09
N LEU A 187 11.56 -10.96 9.84
CA LEU A 187 10.58 -11.73 9.08
C LEU A 187 10.81 -13.24 9.31
N ALA A 188 9.87 -14.06 8.83
CA ALA A 188 9.96 -15.51 8.80
C ALA A 188 11.13 -15.98 7.91
N GLN A 189 11.28 -17.29 7.74
CA GLN A 189 12.46 -17.87 7.10
C GLN A 189 12.60 -17.56 5.60
N GLU A 190 11.56 -17.02 4.97
CA GLU A 190 11.54 -16.71 3.54
C GLU A 190 10.75 -15.43 3.27
N VAL A 191 11.10 -14.79 2.15
CA VAL A 191 10.33 -13.72 1.51
C VAL A 191 10.02 -14.17 0.10
N TRP A 192 8.76 -14.03 -0.29
CA TRP A 192 8.27 -14.25 -1.63
C TRP A 192 8.42 -12.96 -2.43
N HIS A 193 8.92 -13.07 -3.65
CA HIS A 193 9.11 -11.97 -4.58
C HIS A 193 8.20 -12.21 -5.77
N VAL A 194 7.33 -11.26 -6.06
CA VAL A 194 6.53 -11.25 -7.28
C VAL A 194 6.99 -10.08 -8.12
N THR A 195 7.70 -10.38 -9.21
CA THR A 195 8.16 -9.37 -10.16
C THR A 195 7.18 -9.27 -11.31
N VAL A 196 6.52 -8.13 -11.42
CA VAL A 196 5.66 -7.77 -12.55
C VAL A 196 6.53 -7.06 -13.58
N HIS A 197 6.82 -7.73 -14.69
CA HIS A 197 7.64 -7.15 -15.76
C HIS A 197 6.84 -6.19 -16.64
N GLY A 198 5.59 -6.55 -16.95
CA GLY A 198 4.73 -5.72 -17.78
C GLY A 198 3.42 -6.38 -18.13
N VAL A 199 2.56 -5.58 -18.75
CA VAL A 199 1.23 -5.96 -19.27
C VAL A 199 1.22 -5.70 -20.77
N HIS A 200 0.46 -6.47 -21.53
CA HIS A 200 0.43 -6.39 -22.99
C HIS A 200 -0.98 -6.54 -23.52
N ASN A 201 -1.28 -5.78 -24.57
CA ASN A 201 -2.57 -5.82 -25.28
C ASN A 201 -3.76 -5.60 -24.35
N LEU A 202 -3.63 -4.69 -23.38
CA LEU A 202 -4.79 -4.25 -22.61
C LEU A 202 -5.78 -3.50 -23.53
N PRO A 203 -7.09 -3.59 -23.28
CA PRO A 203 -8.06 -2.72 -23.97
C PRO A 203 -7.77 -1.25 -23.64
N SER A 204 -8.30 -0.32 -24.43
CA SER A 204 -8.42 1.07 -23.99
C SER A 204 -9.65 1.20 -23.11
N MET A 205 -9.46 1.67 -21.88
CA MET A 205 -10.55 1.85 -20.91
C MET A 205 -10.97 3.33 -20.78
N ASP A 206 -10.07 4.27 -21.06
CA ASP A 206 -10.40 5.70 -21.12
C ASP A 206 -11.15 6.12 -22.39
N VAL A 207 -12.06 7.08 -22.25
CA VAL A 207 -12.83 7.66 -23.37
C VAL A 207 -11.92 8.34 -24.40
N PHE A 208 -10.85 9.00 -23.94
CA PHE A 208 -9.94 9.78 -24.78
C PHE A 208 -8.48 9.34 -24.66
N GLY A 209 -8.24 8.07 -24.31
CA GLY A 209 -6.90 7.57 -24.02
C GLY A 209 -6.76 6.07 -24.16
N LYS A 210 -5.62 5.58 -23.71
CA LYS A 210 -5.36 4.17 -23.43
C LYS A 210 -5.75 3.86 -21.99
N THR A 211 -5.36 2.71 -21.49
CA THR A 211 -5.48 2.36 -20.09
C THR A 211 -4.32 2.90 -19.28
N ASP A 212 -4.59 3.21 -18.01
CA ASP A 212 -3.63 3.57 -16.97
C ASP A 212 -3.33 2.35 -16.08
N PRO A 213 -2.56 1.35 -16.53
CA PRO A 213 -2.45 0.10 -15.78
C PRO A 213 -1.83 0.28 -14.38
N LEU A 214 -2.57 -0.20 -13.39
CA LEU A 214 -2.13 -0.50 -12.04
C LEU A 214 -2.15 -2.01 -11.84
N VAL A 215 -1.05 -2.59 -11.36
CA VAL A 215 -0.98 -4.04 -11.09
C VAL A 215 -0.99 -4.29 -9.59
N ARG A 216 -2.01 -5.01 -9.13
CA ARG A 216 -2.19 -5.41 -7.73
C ARG A 216 -1.85 -6.89 -7.56
N VAL A 217 -0.97 -7.20 -6.62
CA VAL A 217 -0.58 -8.57 -6.30
C VAL A 217 -1.06 -8.94 -4.91
N LYS A 218 -1.78 -10.05 -4.80
CA LYS A 218 -2.29 -10.62 -3.56
C LYS A 218 -1.72 -12.03 -3.36
N ILE A 219 -1.24 -12.36 -2.16
CA ILE A 219 -0.89 -13.74 -1.79
C ILE A 219 -1.96 -14.31 -0.88
N ARG A 220 -2.64 -15.37 -1.31
CA ARG A 220 -3.71 -16.03 -0.56
C ARG A 220 -3.27 -17.40 -0.06
N SER A 221 -3.58 -17.70 1.20
CA SER A 221 -3.57 -19.07 1.68
C SER A 221 -4.86 -19.78 1.24
N PRO A 222 -4.83 -21.11 1.06
CA PRO A 222 -6.04 -21.89 0.85
C PRO A 222 -7.06 -21.63 1.97
N GLY A 223 -8.31 -21.31 1.59
CA GLY A 223 -9.40 -21.06 2.53
C GLY A 223 -9.38 -19.70 3.23
N THR A 224 -8.44 -18.80 2.91
CA THR A 224 -8.44 -17.42 3.41
C THR A 224 -8.73 -16.44 2.30
N HIS A 225 -9.73 -15.59 2.48
CA HIS A 225 -10.00 -14.46 1.57
C HIS A 225 -9.01 -13.31 1.77
N VAL A 226 -8.47 -13.18 2.99
CA VAL A 226 -7.52 -12.14 3.38
C VAL A 226 -6.11 -12.65 3.14
N GLY A 227 -5.36 -11.92 2.33
CA GLY A 227 -4.00 -12.25 1.93
C GLY A 227 -3.09 -11.04 2.02
N ALA A 228 -1.78 -11.26 1.94
CA ALA A 228 -0.86 -10.14 1.82
C ALA A 228 -1.06 -9.44 0.47
N MET A 229 -0.92 -8.12 0.40
CA MET A 229 -1.19 -7.36 -0.82
C MET A 229 -0.24 -6.19 -1.02
N ALA A 230 0.13 -5.93 -2.28
CA ALA A 230 0.92 -4.78 -2.69
C ALA A 230 0.56 -4.37 -4.12
N ASP A 231 0.70 -3.08 -4.42
CA ASP A 231 0.41 -2.48 -5.72
C ASP A 231 1.71 -2.03 -6.40
N SER A 232 1.76 -2.10 -7.73
CA SER A 232 2.79 -1.45 -8.53
C SER A 232 2.56 0.07 -8.59
N HIS A 233 3.49 0.79 -9.20
CA HIS A 233 3.17 2.13 -9.68
C HIS A 233 2.18 2.07 -10.85
N VAL A 234 1.47 3.18 -11.07
CA VAL A 234 0.62 3.39 -12.25
C VAL A 234 1.51 3.78 -13.44
N VAL A 235 1.26 3.20 -14.60
CA VAL A 235 1.83 3.66 -15.87
C VAL A 235 0.71 4.33 -16.67
N TYR A 236 0.86 5.61 -17.00
CA TYR A 236 -0.21 6.35 -17.67
C TYR A 236 -0.24 6.14 -19.19
N ASP A 237 -1.45 6.09 -19.77
CA ASP A 237 -1.77 6.06 -21.19
C ASP A 237 -1.01 4.97 -21.97
N HIS A 238 -1.09 3.70 -21.50
CA HIS A 238 -0.29 2.63 -22.05
C HIS A 238 -0.89 1.20 -21.98
N ASN A 239 -1.44 0.72 -23.10
CA ASN A 239 -2.01 -0.65 -23.22
C ASN A 239 -0.97 -1.80 -23.17
N THR A 240 0.32 -1.50 -23.36
CA THR A 240 1.43 -2.49 -23.30
C THR A 240 2.56 -2.03 -22.37
N ALA A 241 2.23 -1.72 -21.12
CA ALA A 241 3.16 -1.07 -20.19
C ALA A 241 4.26 -2.01 -19.68
N MET A 242 5.50 -1.51 -19.68
CA MET A 242 6.61 -2.12 -18.95
C MET A 242 6.59 -1.60 -17.52
N VAL A 243 6.32 -2.50 -16.56
CA VAL A 243 6.15 -2.17 -15.14
C VAL A 243 7.44 -2.42 -14.36
N ASN A 244 8.15 -3.52 -14.63
CA ASN A 244 9.39 -3.94 -13.96
C ASN A 244 9.43 -3.68 -12.44
N THR A 245 8.33 -3.95 -11.74
CA THR A 245 8.20 -3.72 -10.30
C THR A 245 8.31 -5.05 -9.57
N ARG A 246 9.18 -5.11 -8.56
CA ARG A 246 9.28 -6.24 -7.63
C ARG A 246 8.48 -5.92 -6.38
N LEU A 247 7.56 -6.81 -6.04
CA LEU A 247 6.70 -6.73 -4.85
C LEU A 247 7.09 -7.86 -3.90
N ASP A 248 7.46 -7.50 -2.68
CA ASP A 248 7.99 -8.41 -1.67
C ASP A 248 6.94 -8.73 -0.61
N PHE A 249 6.78 -10.02 -0.30
CA PHE A 249 5.79 -10.52 0.65
C PHE A 249 6.45 -11.43 1.66
N GLY A 250 6.21 -11.18 2.94
CA GLY A 250 6.79 -11.97 4.01
C GLY A 250 5.84 -12.10 5.19
N ALA A 251 6.25 -12.88 6.18
CA ALA A 251 5.52 -12.99 7.43
C ALA A 251 6.36 -12.40 8.56
N SER A 252 5.87 -11.36 9.22
CA SER A 252 6.55 -10.81 10.40
C SER A 252 6.53 -11.83 11.53
N ARG A 253 7.64 -11.95 12.27
CA ARG A 253 7.65 -12.85 13.43
C ARG A 253 6.75 -12.29 14.53
N PRO A 254 5.97 -13.14 15.24
CA PRO A 254 5.03 -12.66 16.26
C PRO A 254 5.66 -11.82 17.37
N HIS A 255 6.93 -12.05 17.73
CA HIS A 255 7.61 -11.23 18.74
C HIS A 255 8.02 -9.85 18.21
N VAL A 256 8.32 -9.72 16.91
CA VAL A 256 8.64 -8.42 16.28
C VAL A 256 7.40 -7.55 16.27
N VAL A 257 6.27 -8.10 15.81
CA VAL A 257 4.97 -7.41 15.80
C VAL A 257 4.61 -6.96 17.22
N ARG A 258 4.64 -7.87 18.22
CA ARG A 258 4.39 -7.50 19.62
C ARG A 258 5.33 -6.40 20.14
N SER A 259 6.61 -6.44 19.78
CA SER A 259 7.58 -5.44 20.19
C SER A 259 7.29 -4.07 19.58
N LEU A 260 6.91 -4.02 18.29
CA LEU A 260 6.48 -2.80 17.60
C LEU A 260 5.30 -2.14 18.34
N TYR A 261 4.22 -2.89 18.55
CA TYR A 261 3.04 -2.38 19.26
C TYR A 261 3.32 -1.97 20.70
N ALA A 262 4.23 -2.67 21.39
CA ALA A 262 4.67 -2.28 22.72
C ALA A 262 5.47 -0.96 22.72
N VAL A 263 6.31 -0.72 21.70
CA VAL A 263 7.03 0.56 21.54
C VAL A 263 6.05 1.69 21.24
N LEU A 264 5.17 1.52 20.25
CA LEU A 264 4.15 2.50 19.91
C LEU A 264 3.26 2.83 21.12
N GLY A 265 2.85 1.81 21.85
CA GLY A 265 2.03 2.01 23.04
C GLY A 265 2.73 2.82 24.14
N ARG A 266 4.03 2.57 24.38
CA ARG A 266 4.83 3.41 25.30
C ARG A 266 4.97 4.84 24.81
N MET A 267 5.16 5.06 23.50
CA MET A 267 5.31 6.40 22.93
C MET A 267 4.01 7.22 23.01
N TRP A 268 2.87 6.56 22.87
CA TRP A 268 1.55 7.21 22.88
C TRP A 268 0.91 7.24 24.27
N GLY A 269 1.43 6.45 25.21
CA GLY A 269 0.98 6.41 26.60
C GLY A 269 -0.16 5.43 26.86
N ASP A 270 -0.53 4.60 25.88
CA ASP A 270 -1.63 3.63 25.96
C ASP A 270 -1.22 2.31 25.30
N ALA A 271 -1.76 1.17 25.78
CA ALA A 271 -1.58 -0.08 25.07
C ALA A 271 -2.32 -0.04 23.72
N LEU A 272 -1.65 -0.45 22.64
CA LEU A 272 -2.19 -0.42 21.29
C LEU A 272 -2.65 -1.81 20.86
N ASP A 273 -3.92 -1.96 20.47
CA ASP A 273 -4.45 -3.21 19.93
C ASP A 273 -4.06 -3.35 18.44
N PRO A 274 -3.28 -4.38 18.04
CA PRO A 274 -2.94 -4.62 16.65
C PRO A 274 -4.16 -4.78 15.72
N LYS A 275 -5.31 -5.21 16.25
CA LYS A 275 -6.53 -5.43 15.46
C LYS A 275 -7.02 -4.19 14.74
N LEU A 276 -6.76 -3.00 15.29
CA LEU A 276 -7.12 -1.71 14.67
C LEU A 276 -6.51 -1.56 13.28
N PHE A 277 -5.29 -2.08 13.09
CA PHE A 277 -4.57 -1.98 11.82
C PHE A 277 -4.78 -3.20 10.95
N VAL A 278 -4.94 -4.39 11.55
CA VAL A 278 -5.21 -5.63 10.80
C VAL A 278 -6.57 -5.57 10.10
N ALA A 279 -7.59 -4.99 10.73
CA ALA A 279 -8.89 -4.80 10.10
C ALA A 279 -8.77 -3.88 8.88
N ALA A 280 -8.17 -2.70 9.04
CA ALA A 280 -7.88 -1.77 7.95
C ALA A 280 -7.05 -2.40 6.81
N ALA A 281 -6.07 -3.25 7.17
CA ALA A 281 -5.22 -3.95 6.22
C ALA A 281 -5.94 -5.07 5.46
N ALA A 282 -6.99 -5.65 6.03
CA ALA A 282 -7.72 -6.76 5.42
C ALA A 282 -8.69 -6.32 4.31
N HIS A 283 -9.02 -5.03 4.27
CA HIS A 283 -9.93 -4.48 3.26
C HIS A 283 -9.25 -4.41 1.89
N ASP A 284 -10.04 -4.70 0.85
CA ASP A 284 -9.61 -4.53 -0.54
C ASP A 284 -9.72 -3.05 -0.91
N PRO A 285 -8.61 -2.35 -1.20
CA PRO A 285 -8.66 -0.94 -1.57
C PRO A 285 -9.35 -0.68 -2.90
N GLY A 286 -9.66 -1.74 -3.67
CA GLY A 286 -10.49 -1.65 -4.88
C GLY A 286 -12.00 -1.74 -4.62
N ALA A 287 -12.45 -1.92 -3.38
CA ALA A 287 -13.88 -1.90 -3.08
C ALA A 287 -14.45 -0.48 -3.10
N ASP A 288 -15.69 -0.32 -3.57
CA ASP A 288 -16.37 0.99 -3.67
C ASP A 288 -16.39 1.78 -2.36
N ASP A 289 -16.44 1.08 -1.23
CA ASP A 289 -16.49 1.66 0.12
C ASP A 289 -15.13 1.66 0.84
N ALA A 290 -14.04 1.29 0.18
CA ALA A 290 -12.74 1.13 0.81
C ALA A 290 -12.24 2.42 1.48
N ALA A 291 -12.40 3.57 0.81
CA ALA A 291 -11.99 4.87 1.35
C ALA A 291 -12.79 5.26 2.60
N GLU A 292 -14.09 4.96 2.63
CA GLU A 292 -14.96 5.21 3.77
C GLU A 292 -14.58 4.31 4.96
N GLN A 293 -14.38 3.01 4.71
CA GLN A 293 -13.96 2.05 5.72
C GLN A 293 -12.57 2.41 6.30
N GLU A 294 -11.60 2.77 5.46
CA GLU A 294 -10.27 3.17 5.91
C GLU A 294 -10.30 4.49 6.71
N SER A 295 -11.20 5.41 6.35
CA SER A 295 -11.47 6.61 7.15
C SER A 295 -12.07 6.25 8.51
N ALA A 296 -13.03 5.32 8.56
CA ALA A 296 -13.66 4.87 9.80
C ALA A 296 -12.66 4.19 10.75
N HIS A 297 -11.78 3.32 10.23
CA HIS A 297 -10.72 2.68 11.04
C HIS A 297 -9.73 3.71 11.61
N PHE A 298 -9.43 4.77 10.84
CA PHE A 298 -8.58 5.85 11.33
C PHE A 298 -9.24 6.66 12.44
N GLU A 299 -10.53 6.98 12.34
CA GLU A 299 -11.26 7.62 13.44
C GLU A 299 -11.34 6.71 14.68
N GLU A 300 -11.53 5.40 14.49
CA GLU A 300 -11.47 4.45 15.62
C GLU A 300 -10.08 4.49 16.28
N PHE A 301 -9.00 4.50 15.49
CA PHE A 301 -7.64 4.62 16.01
C PHE A 301 -7.45 5.89 16.86
N LEU A 302 -7.87 7.07 16.35
CA LEU A 302 -7.79 8.33 17.10
C LEU A 302 -8.61 8.28 18.40
N PHE A 303 -9.77 7.62 18.37
CA PHE A 303 -10.64 7.49 19.53
C PHE A 303 -10.07 6.55 20.60
N LYS A 304 -9.48 5.42 20.20
CA LYS A 304 -8.96 4.40 21.12
C LYS A 304 -7.71 4.86 21.86
N VAL A 305 -6.83 5.60 21.21
CA VAL A 305 -5.62 6.16 21.84
C VAL A 305 -5.98 7.45 22.59
N ARG A 306 -5.89 7.44 23.92
CA ARG A 306 -6.34 8.55 24.79
C ARG A 306 -5.68 9.87 24.41
N ARG A 307 -4.40 9.85 24.05
CA ARG A 307 -3.64 11.03 23.63
C ARG A 307 -4.18 11.68 22.36
N PHE A 308 -4.90 10.93 21.51
CA PHE A 308 -5.37 11.41 20.20
C PHE A 308 -6.87 11.74 20.18
N ARG A 309 -7.62 11.48 21.25
CA ARG A 309 -9.07 11.73 21.30
C ARG A 309 -9.48 13.17 20.99
N GLY A 310 -8.67 14.15 21.41
CA GLY A 310 -8.91 15.56 21.08
C GLY A 310 -8.71 15.91 19.60
N LEU A 311 -8.25 14.95 18.80
CA LEU A 311 -8.09 15.07 17.35
C LEU A 311 -9.20 14.34 16.59
N CYS A 312 -10.08 13.58 17.25
CA CYS A 312 -11.24 13.00 16.57
C CYS A 312 -12.08 14.13 15.97
N ARG A 313 -12.71 13.88 14.81
CA ARG A 313 -13.78 14.79 14.38
C ARG A 313 -14.89 14.71 15.42
N ASP A 314 -15.51 15.83 15.73
CA ASP A 314 -16.84 15.78 16.33
C ASP A 314 -17.71 15.04 15.32
N LEU A 315 -17.96 13.76 15.58
CA LEU A 315 -18.92 12.94 14.86
C LEU A 315 -20.30 13.45 15.29
N GLY A 316 -20.63 14.66 14.84
CA GLY A 316 -21.95 15.26 14.98
C GLY A 316 -22.98 14.52 14.15
#